data_AF-A0A4Q3SDA0-F1
#
_entry.id   AF-A0A4Q3SDA0-F1
#
_cell.length_a   1.000
_cell.length_b   1.000
_cell.length_c   1.000
_cell.angle_alpha   90.00
_cell.angle_beta   90.00
_cell.angle_gamma   90.00
#
_symmetry.space_group_name_H-M   'P 1'
#
loop_
_entity.id
_entity.type
_entity.pdbx_description
1 polymer ?
#
loop_
_entity_poly.entity_id
_entity_poly.type
_entity_poly.pdbx_seq_one_letter_code
_entity_poly.pdbx_strand_id
1 'polypeptide(L)'
;VFHISGKDMMTVAELVYEVADYWNLDKSLISEISSESLNQTARRPVKTGFVLDKAITELGYNPRSFQQGLALFQQQLQQLND
;
A
#
# COMPACT_ATOMS: atom_id res chain seq x y z
N VAL A 1 21.04 -5.81 9.69
CA VAL A 1 19.67 -5.94 9.16
C VAL A 1 19.11 -4.56 8.89
N PHE A 2 18.45 -4.37 7.74
CA PHE A 2 17.74 -3.15 7.33
C PHE A 2 16.30 -3.54 6.97
N HIS A 3 15.33 -2.71 7.32
CA HIS A 3 13.95 -2.87 6.83
C HIS A 3 13.71 -1.95 5.63
N ILE A 4 13.02 -2.47 4.63
CA ILE A 4 12.74 -1.79 3.36
C ILE A 4 11.25 -1.98 3.06
N SER A 5 10.50 -0.88 2.98
CA SER A 5 9.08 -0.87 2.61
C SER A 5 8.72 0.49 2.01
N GLY A 6 7.48 0.60 1.53
CA GLY A 6 6.91 1.88 1.10
C GLY A 6 6.94 2.94 2.21
N LYS A 7 6.85 4.20 1.79
CA LYS A 7 6.88 5.37 2.69
C LYS A 7 5.67 5.45 3.62
N ASP A 8 4.52 5.02 3.13
CA ASP A 8 3.24 5.24 3.79
C ASP A 8 2.79 3.97 4.52
N MET A 9 2.32 4.16 5.75
CA MET A 9 1.66 3.11 6.53
C MET A 9 0.15 3.24 6.34
N MET A 10 -0.48 2.18 5.84
CA MET A 10 -1.91 2.15 5.55
C MET A 10 -2.53 0.84 6.06
N THR A 11 -3.80 0.92 6.43
CA THR A 11 -4.70 -0.22 6.51
C THR A 11 -5.06 -0.71 5.11
N VAL A 12 -5.66 -1.90 5.02
CA VAL A 12 -6.17 -2.42 3.74
C VAL A 12 -7.29 -1.53 3.19
N ALA A 13 -8.16 -0.99 4.06
CA ALA A 13 -9.23 -0.11 3.66
C ALA A 13 -8.69 1.18 3.02
N GLU A 14 -7.74 1.87 3.68
CA GLU A 14 -7.08 3.07 3.15
C GLU A 14 -6.42 2.79 1.80
N LEU A 15 -5.72 1.67 1.65
CA LEU A 15 -5.10 1.27 0.38
C LEU A 15 -6.15 1.16 -0.74
N VAL A 16 -7.28 0.50 -0.48
CA VAL A 16 -8.35 0.32 -1.48
C VAL A 16 -9.02 1.66 -1.82
N TYR A 17 -9.23 2.53 -0.83
CA TYR A 17 -9.75 3.88 -1.09
C TYR A 17 -8.78 4.75 -1.90
N GLU A 18 -7.47 4.70 -1.62
CA GLU A 18 -6.46 5.43 -2.41
C GLU A 18 -6.43 4.95 -3.87
N VAL A 19 -6.61 3.65 -4.11
CA VAL A 19 -6.79 3.10 -5.46
C VAL A 19 -8.06 3.68 -6.11
N ALA A 20 -9.18 3.66 -5.41
CA ALA A 20 -10.43 4.21 -5.95
C ALA A 20 -10.32 5.70 -6.25
N ASP A 21 -9.70 6.49 -5.37
CA ASP A 21 -9.47 7.92 -5.57
C ASP A 21 -8.53 8.20 -6.74
N TYR A 22 -7.45 7.42 -6.89
CA TYR A 22 -6.48 7.61 -7.98
C TYR A 22 -7.12 7.43 -9.38
N TRP A 23 -8.00 6.45 -9.55
CA TRP A 23 -8.70 6.20 -10.83
C TRP A 23 -10.11 6.80 -10.88
N ASN A 24 -10.51 7.60 -9.88
CA ASN A 24 -11.86 8.18 -9.77
C ASN A 24 -12.99 7.13 -9.90
N LEU A 25 -12.85 6.02 -9.17
CA LEU A 25 -13.81 4.93 -9.12
C LEU A 25 -14.87 5.17 -8.03
N ASP A 26 -16.03 4.53 -8.19
CA ASP A 26 -17.13 4.64 -7.24
C ASP A 26 -16.80 3.92 -5.91
N LYS A 27 -16.48 4.71 -4.88
CA LYS A 27 -16.20 4.22 -3.53
C LYS A 27 -17.41 3.62 -2.82
N SER A 28 -18.65 3.87 -3.28
CA SER A 28 -19.86 3.31 -2.66
C SER A 28 -19.95 1.79 -2.77
N LEU A 29 -19.16 1.20 -3.68
CA LEU A 29 -19.03 -0.24 -3.87
C LEU A 29 -18.14 -0.92 -2.81
N ILE A 30 -17.40 -0.15 -2.01
CA ILE A 30 -16.49 -0.67 -0.99
C ILE A 30 -17.27 -0.91 0.30
N SER A 31 -17.13 -2.11 0.87
CA SER A 31 -17.70 -2.48 2.17
C SER A 31 -16.61 -3.01 3.08
N GLU A 32 -16.33 -2.29 4.17
CA GLU A 32 -15.34 -2.69 5.14
C GLU A 32 -15.84 -3.82 6.04
N ILE A 33 -14.93 -4.73 6.37
CA ILE A 33 -15.19 -5.84 7.29
C ILE A 33 -14.06 -5.95 8.31
N SER A 34 -14.39 -6.50 9.47
CA SER A 34 -13.40 -6.81 10.50
C SER A 34 -12.57 -8.04 10.11
N SER A 35 -11.31 -8.09 10.55
CA SER A 35 -10.47 -9.27 10.30
C SER A 35 -10.97 -10.50 11.06
N GLU A 36 -11.69 -10.30 12.16
CA GLU A 36 -12.33 -11.34 12.95
C GLU A 36 -13.47 -12.04 12.20
N SER A 37 -14.17 -11.31 11.32
CA SER A 37 -15.22 -11.89 10.46
C SER A 37 -14.65 -12.80 9.37
N LEU A 38 -13.36 -12.64 9.05
CA LEU A 38 -12.65 -13.51 8.13
C LEU A 38 -12.22 -14.75 8.91
N ASN A 39 -12.87 -15.89 8.67
CA ASN A 39 -12.58 -17.18 9.31
C ASN A 39 -11.24 -17.79 8.83
N GLN A 40 -10.15 -17.02 8.93
CA GLN A 40 -8.82 -17.39 8.48
C GLN A 40 -8.15 -18.26 9.53
N THR A 41 -7.55 -19.37 9.09
CA THR A 41 -6.83 -20.32 9.95
C THR A 41 -5.65 -19.67 10.68
N ALA A 42 -5.00 -18.67 10.07
CA ALA A 42 -3.88 -17.93 10.65
C ALA A 42 -4.31 -16.53 11.09
N ARG A 43 -3.93 -16.15 12.31
CA ARG A 43 -4.11 -14.78 12.81
C ARG A 43 -3.14 -13.84 12.11
N ARG A 44 -3.65 -12.81 11.43
CA ARG A 44 -2.82 -11.75 10.85
C ARG A 44 -2.37 -10.79 11.95
N PRO A 45 -1.08 -10.36 11.96
CA PRO A 45 -0.66 -9.29 12.85
C PRO A 45 -1.44 -8.01 12.54
N VAL A 46 -1.91 -7.33 13.59
CA VAL A 46 -2.74 -6.11 13.46
C VAL A 46 -1.96 -4.96 12.83
N LYS A 47 -0.64 -4.91 13.06
CA LYS A 47 0.27 -3.88 12.53
C LYS A 47 1.55 -4.52 12.01
N THR A 48 1.84 -4.33 10.73
CA THR A 48 2.98 -4.96 10.03
C THR A 48 3.99 -3.97 9.45
N GLY A 49 3.79 -2.66 9.62
CA GLY A 49 4.71 -1.68 9.05
C GLY A 49 6.09 -1.69 9.71
N PHE A 50 7.10 -1.24 8.95
CA PHE A 50 8.49 -1.26 9.36
C PHE A 50 9.00 0.12 9.78
N VAL A 51 9.95 0.14 10.71
CA VAL A 51 10.77 1.32 11.01
C VAL A 51 11.90 1.40 9.98
N LEU A 52 11.94 2.49 9.22
CA LEU A 52 12.86 2.68 8.09
C LEU A 52 14.07 3.56 8.41
N ASP A 53 14.14 4.15 9.61
CA ASP A 53 15.14 5.15 10.02
C ASP A 53 16.57 4.75 9.67
N LYS A 54 16.92 3.49 9.93
CA LYS A 54 18.25 2.95 9.63
C LYS A 54 18.56 2.95 8.12
N ALA A 55 17.60 2.50 7.31
CA ALA A 55 17.77 2.45 5.85
C ALA A 55 17.82 3.86 5.25
N ILE A 56 16.98 4.78 5.75
CA ILE A 56 16.96 6.17 5.31
C ILE A 56 18.30 6.85 5.63
N THR A 57 18.77 6.71 6.88
CA THR A 57 19.96 7.42 7.37
C THR A 57 21.25 6.85 6.80
N GLU A 58 21.41 5.53 6.78
CA GLU A 58 22.69 4.90 6.42
C GLU A 58 22.80 4.60 4.92
N LEU A 59 21.68 4.35 4.22
CA LEU A 59 21.69 3.97 2.80
C LEU A 59 21.16 5.09 1.89
N GLY A 60 20.70 6.21 2.45
CA GLY A 60 19.98 7.24 1.69
C GLY A 60 18.68 6.72 1.08
N TYR A 61 18.09 5.68 1.67
CA TYR A 61 16.87 5.07 1.14
C TYR A 61 15.72 6.08 1.14
N ASN A 62 15.14 6.35 -0.02
CA ASN A 62 14.00 7.26 -0.18
C ASN A 62 12.86 6.52 -0.90
N PRO A 63 12.01 5.78 -0.17
CA PRO A 63 10.92 5.04 -0.78
C PRO A 63 9.90 5.99 -1.41
N ARG A 64 9.30 5.53 -2.51
CA ARG A 64 8.14 6.22 -3.08
C ARG A 64 6.95 6.16 -2.13
N SER A 65 6.11 7.19 -2.18
CA SER A 65 4.76 7.10 -1.63
C SER A 65 3.90 6.13 -2.45
N PHE A 66 2.79 5.68 -1.87
CA PHE A 66 1.84 4.80 -2.54
C PHE A 66 1.30 5.44 -3.83
N GLN A 67 0.88 6.70 -3.78
CA GLN A 67 0.41 7.45 -4.95
C GLN A 67 1.49 7.57 -6.05
N GLN A 68 2.75 7.80 -5.69
CA GLN A 68 3.86 7.78 -6.65
C GLN A 68 4.03 6.39 -7.28
N GLY A 69 3.77 5.33 -6.52
CA GLY A 69 3.71 3.96 -7.00
C GLY A 69 2.56 3.73 -7.99
N LEU A 70 1.35 4.20 -7.68
CA LEU A 70 0.19 4.12 -8.58
C LEU A 70 0.46 4.84 -9.91
N ALA A 71 1.07 6.02 -9.86
CA ALA A 71 1.45 6.76 -11.06
C ALA A 71 2.47 6.02 -11.93
N LEU A 72 3.49 5.40 -11.32
CA LEU A 72 4.44 4.56 -12.04
C LEU A 72 3.75 3.34 -12.65
N PHE A 73 2.86 2.69 -11.90
CA PHE A 73 2.12 1.53 -12.37
C PHE A 73 1.22 1.87 -13.57
N GLN A 74 0.53 3.02 -13.53
CA GLN A 74 -0.27 3.51 -14.64
C GLN A 74 0.57 3.72 -15.92
N GLN A 75 1.78 4.30 -15.78
CA GLN A 75 2.71 4.45 -16.91
C GLN A 75 3.13 3.09 -17.50
N GLN A 76 3.39 2.10 -16.64
CA GLN A 76 3.75 0.75 -17.07
C GLN A 76 2.60 0.05 -17.79
N LEU A 77 1.36 0.19 -17.31
CA LEU A 77 0.18 -0.36 -17.97
C LEU A 77 -0.04 0.23 -19.36
N GLN A 78 0.20 1.54 -19.53
CA GLN A 78 0.09 2.18 -20.85
C GLN A 78 1.12 1.61 -21.83
N GLN A 79 2.38 1.48 -21.41
CA GLN A 79 3.46 0.93 -22.26
C GLN A 79 3.27 -0.53 -22.65
N LEU A 80 2.55 -1.33 -21.85
CA LEU A 80 2.27 -2.73 -22.18
C LEU A 80 1.13 -2.88 -23.20
N ASN A 81 0.29 -1.86 -23.35
CA ASN A 81 -0.85 -1.86 -24.27
C ASN A 81 -0.52 -1.20 -25.62
N ASP A 82 0.70 -0.69 -25.78
CA ASP A 82 1.28 -0.14 -27.01
C ASP A 82 2.12 -1.20 -27.76
#